data_AF-F8CCK6-F1
#
_entry.id   AF-F8CCK6-F1
#
_cell.length_a   1.000
_cell.length_b   1.000
_cell.length_c   1.000
_cell.angle_alpha   90.00
_cell.angle_beta   90.00
_cell.angle_gamma   90.00
#
_symmetry.space_group_name_H-M   'P 1'
#
loop_
_entity.id
_entity.type
_entity.pdbx_description
1 polymer ?
#
loop_
_entity_poly.entity_id
_entity_poly.type
_entity_poly.pdbx_seq_one_letter_code
_entity_poly.pdbx_strand_id
1 'polypeptide(L)'
;MSRLKKSAFTLAVALAAAGCSDPVDKAAKARIFSPEDPPKAVASAKETLPPEDVADNPRVARRILGMDAAEVTERLGPHRYQATLGYEWTSEASIPVKLTETRTFRAGPGGVGGDFHGVLENSRDQGLEVMRVGGQVFARNRYGPFRQRLRDRGMAERTRAELTGAIRDFDSLFQGRIKLTPEGTVTHEGRTAWRYVVTLAPAGQADTSRPLPPMPQPKKGGADETTVRRANFFAHRLPRSLDGEVLVDAATSVVLKARLDGRMGVPGDKTPEAAELRLTLEAALSEVGTDPRLQPPEDFLPDADKPQGIADALDTFGIQRKKAGESDSESSGAAPEPEDEEGT
;
A
#
# COMPACT_ATOMS: atom_id res chain seq x y z
N MET A 1 -59.05 -8.66 -55.55
CA MET A 1 -57.61 -8.57 -55.23
C MET A 1 -57.32 -7.51 -54.13
N SER A 2 -57.77 -7.68 -52.87
CA SER A 2 -57.55 -6.63 -51.84
C SER A 2 -57.40 -7.10 -50.38
N ARG A 3 -57.60 -8.37 -50.03
CA ARG A 3 -57.47 -8.85 -48.63
C ARG A 3 -56.17 -9.59 -48.29
N LEU A 4 -55.42 -10.08 -49.29
CA LEU A 4 -54.14 -10.77 -49.06
C LEU A 4 -52.94 -9.82 -48.86
N LYS A 5 -53.04 -8.56 -49.31
CA LYS A 5 -51.94 -7.58 -49.17
C LYS A 5 -51.84 -6.93 -47.79
N LYS A 6 -52.92 -6.97 -46.99
CA LYS A 6 -52.94 -6.35 -45.65
C LYS A 6 -52.41 -7.26 -44.54
N SER A 7 -52.50 -8.59 -44.68
CA SER A 7 -51.93 -9.53 -43.69
C SER A 7 -50.42 -9.70 -43.79
N ALA A 8 -49.85 -9.54 -44.99
CA ALA A 8 -48.40 -9.67 -45.17
C ALA A 8 -47.62 -8.49 -44.55
N PHE A 9 -48.23 -7.30 -44.49
CA PHE A 9 -47.58 -6.10 -43.97
C PHE A 9 -47.51 -6.08 -42.44
N THR A 10 -48.51 -6.63 -41.75
CA THR A 10 -48.52 -6.69 -40.28
C THR A 10 -47.60 -7.77 -39.71
N LEU A 11 -47.40 -8.88 -40.44
CA LEU A 11 -46.46 -9.94 -40.02
C LEU A 11 -44.99 -9.53 -40.24
N ALA A 12 -44.70 -8.75 -41.28
CA ALA A 12 -43.36 -8.25 -41.58
C ALA A 12 -42.86 -7.21 -40.55
N VAL A 13 -43.76 -6.42 -39.97
CA VAL A 13 -43.40 -5.44 -38.91
C VAL A 13 -43.17 -6.12 -37.56
N ALA A 14 -43.88 -7.21 -37.25
CA ALA A 14 -43.67 -7.99 -36.02
C ALA A 14 -42.37 -8.81 -36.04
N LEU A 15 -41.93 -9.29 -37.21
CA LEU A 15 -40.65 -10.01 -37.37
C LEU A 15 -39.42 -9.07 -37.44
N ALA A 16 -39.60 -7.78 -37.76
CA ALA A 16 -38.52 -6.80 -37.75
C ALA A 16 -38.15 -6.30 -36.34
N ALA A 17 -39.05 -6.41 -35.36
CA ALA A 17 -38.80 -5.98 -33.98
C ALA A 17 -38.03 -7.02 -33.13
N ALA A 18 -37.90 -8.26 -33.60
CA ALA A 18 -37.16 -9.33 -32.93
C ALA A 18 -35.73 -9.55 -33.49
N GLY A 19 -35.33 -8.76 -34.51
CA GLY A 19 -34.20 -9.08 -35.38
C GLY A 19 -32.90 -8.31 -35.15
N CYS A 20 -32.76 -7.47 -34.12
CA CYS A 20 -31.53 -6.71 -33.85
C CYS A 20 -31.33 -6.42 -32.35
N SER A 21 -31.34 -7.44 -31.48
CA SER A 21 -30.61 -7.32 -30.21
C SER A 21 -29.27 -7.99 -30.37
N ASP A 22 -28.25 -7.21 -30.71
CA ASP A 22 -26.88 -7.68 -30.77
C ASP A 22 -26.52 -8.36 -29.43
N PRO A 23 -26.08 -9.63 -29.43
CA PRO A 23 -25.65 -10.31 -28.20
C PRO A 23 -24.55 -9.53 -27.46
N VAL A 24 -23.77 -8.71 -28.15
CA VAL A 24 -22.77 -7.80 -27.55
C VAL A 24 -23.46 -6.66 -26.81
N ASP A 25 -24.52 -6.05 -27.37
CA ASP A 25 -25.29 -4.99 -26.72
C ASP A 25 -26.10 -5.53 -25.53
N LYS A 26 -26.61 -6.76 -25.63
CA LYS A 26 -27.27 -7.45 -24.51
C LYS A 26 -26.29 -7.81 -23.40
N ALA A 27 -25.08 -8.25 -23.73
CA ALA A 27 -24.02 -8.49 -22.75
C ALA A 27 -23.45 -7.20 -22.14
N ALA A 28 -23.35 -6.12 -22.92
CA ALA A 28 -22.96 -4.80 -22.43
C ALA A 28 -24.01 -4.21 -21.49
N LYS A 29 -25.30 -4.29 -21.86
CA LYS A 29 -26.41 -3.92 -20.98
C LYS A 29 -26.47 -4.78 -19.73
N ALA A 30 -26.24 -6.09 -19.83
CA ALA A 30 -26.11 -6.93 -18.64
C ALA A 30 -24.94 -6.50 -17.75
N ARG A 31 -23.79 -6.07 -18.29
CA ARG A 31 -22.68 -5.53 -17.47
C ARG A 31 -22.98 -4.16 -16.87
N ILE A 32 -23.74 -3.30 -17.56
CA ILE A 32 -24.10 -1.95 -17.12
C ILE A 32 -25.25 -1.97 -16.10
N PHE A 33 -26.17 -2.93 -16.21
CA PHE A 33 -27.38 -3.04 -15.38
C PHE A 33 -27.36 -4.24 -14.42
N SER A 34 -26.28 -5.03 -14.40
CA SER A 34 -26.04 -5.97 -13.30
C SER A 34 -25.88 -5.18 -12.00
N PRO A 35 -26.38 -5.70 -10.87
CA PRO A 35 -26.01 -5.16 -9.56
C PRO A 35 -24.48 -5.05 -9.54
N GLU A 36 -23.94 -3.87 -9.21
CA GLU A 36 -22.49 -3.73 -9.05
C GLU A 36 -22.02 -4.85 -8.11
N ASP A 37 -21.12 -5.69 -8.60
CA ASP A 37 -20.51 -6.72 -7.78
C ASP A 37 -19.98 -6.04 -6.51
N PRO A 38 -20.23 -6.59 -5.32
CA PRO A 38 -19.80 -5.96 -4.09
C PRO A 38 -18.29 -5.70 -4.18
N PRO A 39 -17.79 -4.57 -3.62
CA PRO A 39 -16.38 -4.26 -3.66
C PRO A 39 -15.54 -5.48 -3.28
N LYS A 40 -14.44 -5.73 -3.99
CA LYS A 40 -13.65 -6.97 -3.85
C LYS A 40 -13.36 -7.33 -2.39
N ALA A 41 -13.05 -6.35 -1.54
CA ALA A 41 -12.83 -6.55 -0.11
C ALA A 41 -14.03 -7.16 0.63
N VAL A 42 -15.25 -6.75 0.31
CA VAL A 42 -16.50 -7.29 0.89
C VAL A 42 -16.73 -8.73 0.42
N ALA A 43 -16.45 -9.04 -0.85
CA ALA A 43 -16.53 -10.40 -1.35
C ALA A 43 -15.47 -11.31 -0.70
N SER A 44 -14.24 -10.82 -0.61
CA SER A 44 -13.11 -11.48 0.05
C SER A 44 -13.35 -11.70 1.54
N ALA A 45 -14.02 -10.79 2.24
CA ALA A 45 -14.35 -10.94 3.66
C ALA A 45 -15.35 -12.08 3.94
N LYS A 46 -16.18 -12.43 2.95
CA LYS A 46 -17.12 -13.56 3.05
C LYS A 46 -16.48 -14.92 2.78
N GLU A 47 -15.24 -14.94 2.30
CA GLU A 47 -14.48 -16.18 2.07
C GLU A 47 -14.18 -16.86 3.42
N THR A 48 -14.61 -18.11 3.56
CA THR A 48 -14.22 -18.94 4.71
C THR A 48 -12.81 -19.46 4.49
N LEU A 49 -11.91 -19.12 5.40
CA LEU A 49 -10.51 -19.57 5.38
C LEU A 49 -10.29 -20.43 6.61
N PRO A 50 -10.07 -21.76 6.48
CA PRO A 50 -9.85 -22.63 7.64
C PRO A 50 -8.46 -22.35 8.24
N PRO A 51 -8.34 -21.69 9.41
CA PRO A 51 -7.04 -21.46 10.02
C PRO A 51 -6.33 -22.78 10.37
N GLU A 52 -7.07 -23.83 10.75
CA GLU A 52 -6.53 -25.15 11.04
C GLU A 52 -5.70 -25.76 9.90
N ASP A 53 -6.04 -25.44 8.64
CA ASP A 53 -5.39 -25.99 7.45
C ASP A 53 -4.13 -25.21 7.02
N VAL A 54 -3.79 -24.13 7.73
CA VAL A 54 -2.68 -23.22 7.37
C VAL A 54 -1.33 -23.95 7.26
N ALA A 55 -1.10 -24.96 8.09
CA ALA A 55 0.14 -25.73 8.12
C ALA A 55 0.37 -26.52 6.83
N ASP A 56 -0.71 -27.12 6.32
CA ASP A 56 -0.70 -28.06 5.21
C ASP A 56 -1.04 -27.41 3.87
N ASN A 57 -1.55 -26.17 3.90
CA ASN A 57 -1.97 -25.43 2.71
C ASN A 57 -1.29 -24.05 2.59
N PRO A 58 -0.16 -23.96 1.85
CA PRO A 58 0.54 -22.71 1.62
C PRO A 58 -0.26 -21.61 0.90
N ARG A 59 -1.39 -21.95 0.26
CA ARG A 59 -2.28 -20.95 -0.35
C ARG A 59 -3.14 -20.28 0.72
N VAL A 60 -3.67 -21.05 1.68
CA VAL A 60 -4.44 -20.52 2.81
C VAL A 60 -3.55 -19.65 3.70
N ALA A 61 -2.33 -20.12 4.02
CA ALA A 61 -1.35 -19.32 4.76
C ALA A 61 -1.10 -17.95 4.10
N ARG A 62 -0.81 -17.93 2.80
CA ARG A 62 -0.57 -16.67 2.06
C ARG A 62 -1.80 -15.79 1.96
N ARG A 63 -3.00 -16.38 1.86
CA ARG A 63 -4.26 -15.64 1.82
C ARG A 63 -4.56 -14.92 3.13
N ILE A 64 -4.25 -15.56 4.26
CA ILE A 64 -4.37 -15.00 5.61
C ILE A 64 -3.32 -13.90 5.84
N LEU A 65 -2.05 -14.19 5.56
CA LEU A 65 -0.95 -13.22 5.74
C LEU A 65 -1.06 -12.01 4.79
N GLY A 66 -1.75 -12.18 3.66
CA GLY A 66 -1.92 -11.17 2.62
C GLY A 66 -3.23 -10.38 2.67
N MET A 67 -4.06 -10.52 3.71
CA MET A 67 -5.32 -9.77 3.85
C MET A 67 -5.06 -8.25 3.81
N ASP A 68 -5.93 -7.53 3.09
CA ASP A 68 -5.86 -6.07 3.02
C ASP A 68 -6.64 -5.39 4.16
N ALA A 69 -6.36 -4.11 4.41
CA ALA A 69 -6.99 -3.34 5.49
C ALA A 69 -8.52 -3.32 5.40
N ALA A 70 -9.05 -3.23 4.19
CA ALA A 70 -10.49 -3.15 3.96
C ALA A 70 -11.15 -4.47 4.35
N GLU A 71 -10.63 -5.58 3.87
CA GLU A 71 -11.09 -6.92 4.24
C GLU A 71 -10.97 -7.16 5.75
N VAL A 72 -9.86 -6.78 6.38
CA VAL A 72 -9.68 -6.90 7.83
C VAL A 72 -10.78 -6.15 8.58
N THR A 73 -11.10 -4.93 8.13
CA THR A 73 -12.17 -4.11 8.71
C THR A 73 -13.56 -4.72 8.46
N GLU A 74 -13.82 -5.30 7.29
CA GLU A 74 -15.09 -6.00 7.00
C GLU A 74 -15.25 -7.26 7.86
N ARG A 75 -14.15 -7.96 8.17
CA ARG A 75 -14.15 -9.18 8.99
C ARG A 75 -14.28 -8.91 10.50
N LEU A 76 -13.59 -7.88 11.01
CA LEU A 76 -13.51 -7.59 12.45
C LEU A 76 -14.40 -6.43 12.90
N GLY A 77 -14.80 -5.56 11.98
CA GLY A 77 -15.33 -4.24 12.31
C GLY A 77 -14.23 -3.22 12.65
N PRO A 78 -14.61 -2.10 13.29
CA PRO A 78 -13.68 -1.09 13.79
C PRO A 78 -12.60 -1.69 14.69
N HIS A 79 -11.37 -1.22 14.56
CA HIS A 79 -10.23 -1.74 15.33
C HIS A 79 -9.05 -0.76 15.28
N ARG A 80 -8.06 -1.01 16.13
CA ARG A 80 -6.76 -0.33 16.12
C ARG A 80 -5.65 -1.32 15.79
N TYR A 81 -4.90 -1.02 14.74
CA TYR A 81 -3.66 -1.67 14.36
C TYR A 81 -2.45 -0.82 14.78
N GLN A 82 -1.44 -1.46 15.32
CA GLN A 82 -0.13 -0.86 15.56
C GLN A 82 0.96 -1.83 15.14
N ALA A 83 1.97 -1.31 14.44
CA ALA A 83 3.17 -2.05 14.08
C ALA A 83 4.43 -1.23 14.34
N THR A 84 5.47 -1.89 14.81
CA THR A 84 6.84 -1.38 14.90
C THR A 84 7.73 -2.24 14.02
N LEU A 85 8.38 -1.62 13.05
CA LEU A 85 9.34 -2.25 12.15
C LEU A 85 10.74 -1.78 12.49
N GLY A 86 11.67 -2.71 12.60
CA GLY A 86 13.10 -2.42 12.74
C GLY A 86 13.84 -2.88 11.50
N TYR A 87 14.73 -2.02 11.00
CA TYR A 87 15.63 -2.33 9.90
C TYR A 87 17.06 -2.06 10.37
N GLU A 88 17.92 -3.04 10.22
CA GLU A 88 19.35 -2.91 10.49
C GLU A 88 20.13 -3.45 9.29
N TRP A 89 20.84 -2.55 8.62
CA TRP A 89 21.73 -2.86 7.51
C TRP A 89 23.16 -2.90 8.01
N THR A 90 23.86 -3.99 7.73
CA THR A 90 25.26 -4.20 8.10
C THR A 90 26.06 -4.62 6.86
N SER A 91 27.28 -4.13 6.74
CA SER A 91 28.24 -4.56 5.71
C SER A 91 29.65 -4.44 6.28
N GLU A 92 30.60 -5.21 5.76
CA GLU A 92 31.99 -5.14 6.22
C GLU A 92 32.63 -3.75 5.99
N ALA A 93 32.14 -3.02 4.98
CA ALA A 93 32.71 -1.76 4.54
C ALA A 93 32.10 -0.51 5.22
N SER A 94 31.06 -0.66 6.06
CA SER A 94 30.32 0.48 6.59
C SER A 94 29.82 0.29 8.01
N ILE A 95 29.67 1.40 8.73
CA ILE A 95 28.97 1.44 10.02
C ILE A 95 27.52 0.93 9.84
N PRO A 96 26.99 0.10 10.76
CA PRO A 96 25.60 -0.33 10.72
C PRO A 96 24.61 0.84 10.64
N VAL A 97 23.65 0.75 9.72
CA VAL A 97 22.58 1.74 9.57
C VAL A 97 21.29 1.16 10.13
N LYS A 98 20.68 1.88 11.07
CA LYS A 98 19.42 1.50 11.70
C LYS A 98 18.31 2.48 11.37
N LEU A 99 17.12 1.92 11.17
CA LEU A 99 15.87 2.66 11.00
C LEU A 99 14.78 1.92 11.77
N THR A 100 14.02 2.64 12.59
CA THR A 100 12.79 2.13 13.21
C THR A 100 11.61 2.91 12.66
N GLU A 101 10.55 2.21 12.31
CA GLU A 101 9.31 2.77 11.79
C GLU A 101 8.13 2.32 12.66
N THR A 102 7.24 3.24 12.97
CA THR A 102 6.00 2.96 13.70
C THR A 102 4.82 3.31 12.81
N ARG A 103 3.94 2.33 12.62
CA ARG A 103 2.68 2.47 11.89
C ARG A 103 1.53 2.34 12.89
N THR A 104 0.62 3.29 12.91
CA THR A 104 -0.65 3.15 13.63
C THR A 104 -1.79 3.38 12.66
N PHE A 105 -2.86 2.63 12.84
CA PHE A 105 -4.05 2.72 12.02
C PHE A 105 -5.26 2.43 12.89
N ARG A 106 -6.20 3.37 12.95
CA ARG A 106 -7.50 3.21 13.59
C ARG A 106 -8.57 3.19 12.51
N ALA A 107 -9.26 2.07 12.39
CA ALA A 107 -10.38 1.88 11.50
C ALA A 107 -11.68 2.33 12.16
N GLY A 108 -12.44 3.18 11.49
CA GLY A 108 -13.86 3.37 11.75
C GLY A 108 -14.70 2.27 11.08
N PRO A 109 -16.04 2.41 11.09
CA PRO A 109 -16.93 1.49 10.39
C PRO A 109 -16.72 1.49 8.87
N GLY A 110 -16.79 0.30 8.27
CA GLY A 110 -16.70 0.08 6.82
C GLY A 110 -15.27 -0.03 6.30
N GLY A 111 -14.93 -1.13 5.65
CA GLY A 111 -13.59 -1.38 5.13
C GLY A 111 -13.29 -0.62 3.83
N VAL A 112 -14.28 -0.47 2.95
CA VAL A 112 -14.12 0.26 1.68
C VAL A 112 -14.66 1.67 1.83
N GLY A 113 -13.83 2.67 1.58
CA GLY A 113 -14.25 4.08 1.67
C GLY A 113 -14.52 4.58 3.09
N GLY A 114 -14.57 3.69 4.10
CA GLY A 114 -14.86 4.06 5.48
C GLY A 114 -13.79 4.93 6.13
N ASP A 115 -14.13 5.40 7.31
CA ASP A 115 -13.31 6.35 8.05
C ASP A 115 -12.07 5.67 8.64
N PHE A 116 -10.96 6.39 8.69
CA PHE A 116 -9.76 5.93 9.36
C PHE A 116 -8.84 7.07 9.76
N HIS A 117 -7.97 6.78 10.72
CA HIS A 117 -6.86 7.63 11.10
C HIS A 117 -5.58 6.81 11.10
N GLY A 118 -4.61 7.25 10.31
CA GLY A 118 -3.35 6.57 10.11
C GLY A 118 -2.16 7.47 10.37
N VAL A 119 -1.14 6.94 11.07
CA VAL A 119 0.10 7.64 11.37
C VAL A 119 1.28 6.73 11.05
N LEU A 120 2.21 7.23 10.25
CA LEU A 120 3.49 6.63 9.91
C LEU A 120 4.60 7.54 10.41
N GLU A 121 5.51 7.04 11.22
CA GLU A 121 6.67 7.80 11.71
C GLU A 121 7.92 6.93 11.74
N ASN A 122 9.10 7.56 11.70
CA ASN A 122 10.36 6.84 11.85
C ASN A 122 11.36 7.54 12.79
N SER A 123 12.45 6.82 13.08
CA SER A 123 13.55 7.25 13.94
C SER A 123 14.46 8.33 13.32
N ARG A 124 14.05 8.94 12.20
CA ARG A 124 14.78 9.98 11.46
C ARG A 124 13.94 11.23 11.26
N ASP A 125 12.99 11.48 12.18
CA ASP A 125 12.12 12.66 12.19
C ASP A 125 11.25 12.82 10.95
N GLN A 126 11.00 11.73 10.22
CA GLN A 126 10.04 11.71 9.12
C GLN A 126 8.74 11.09 9.59
N GLY A 127 7.65 11.53 8.98
CA GLY A 127 6.34 10.95 9.21
C GLY A 127 5.25 11.58 8.36
N LEU A 128 4.19 10.82 8.20
CA LEU A 128 2.98 11.15 7.46
C LEU A 128 1.79 10.74 8.31
N GLU A 129 0.82 11.64 8.43
CA GLU A 129 -0.45 11.37 9.08
C GLU A 129 -1.57 11.64 8.09
N VAL A 130 -2.48 10.68 7.97
CA VAL A 130 -3.61 10.73 7.04
C VAL A 130 -4.88 10.34 7.79
N MET A 131 -5.92 11.14 7.59
CA MET A 131 -7.25 10.87 8.11
C MET A 131 -8.23 10.86 6.96
N ARG A 132 -9.17 9.92 6.98
CA ARG A 132 -10.41 10.02 6.23
C ARG A 132 -11.58 10.02 7.20
N VAL A 133 -12.39 11.06 7.13
CA VAL A 133 -13.59 11.20 7.99
C VAL A 133 -14.72 11.77 7.15
N GLY A 134 -15.87 11.10 7.12
CA GLY A 134 -17.03 11.53 6.34
C GLY A 134 -16.73 11.67 4.85
N GLY A 135 -15.85 10.81 4.30
CA GLY A 135 -15.43 10.85 2.89
C GLY A 135 -14.43 11.95 2.54
N GLN A 136 -14.08 12.84 3.48
CA GLN A 136 -13.05 13.87 3.30
C GLN A 136 -11.69 13.34 3.74
N VAL A 137 -10.63 13.67 2.99
CA VAL A 137 -9.26 13.24 3.30
C VAL A 137 -8.45 14.44 3.80
N PHE A 138 -7.73 14.24 4.89
CA PHE A 138 -6.81 15.19 5.48
C PHE A 138 -5.44 14.53 5.58
N ALA A 139 -4.38 15.29 5.32
CA ALA A 139 -3.02 14.79 5.47
C ALA A 139 -2.06 15.88 5.96
N ARG A 140 -1.08 15.47 6.75
CA ARG A 140 0.07 16.30 7.13
C ARG A 140 1.36 15.50 7.16
N ASN A 141 2.48 16.21 6.96
CA ASN A 141 3.77 15.70 7.40
C ASN A 141 3.86 15.84 8.92
N ARG A 142 4.78 15.11 9.57
CA ARG A 142 4.98 15.06 11.03
C ARG A 142 4.83 16.41 11.77
N TYR A 143 5.44 17.47 11.26
CA TYR A 143 5.44 18.81 11.88
C TYR A 143 4.61 19.86 11.12
N GLY A 144 3.88 19.46 10.08
CA GLY A 144 3.07 20.37 9.26
C GLY A 144 1.62 20.48 9.73
N PRO A 145 0.89 21.52 9.31
CA PRO A 145 -0.55 21.59 9.53
C PRO A 145 -1.27 20.55 8.67
N PHE A 146 -2.44 20.10 9.12
CA PHE A 146 -3.34 19.32 8.27
C PHE A 146 -3.75 20.12 7.04
N ARG A 147 -3.83 19.44 5.91
CA ARG A 147 -4.39 19.96 4.67
C ARG A 147 -5.50 19.05 4.21
N GLN A 148 -6.65 19.62 3.91
CA GLN A 148 -7.73 18.91 3.24
C GLN A 148 -7.29 18.58 1.80
N ARG A 149 -7.63 17.39 1.33
CA ARG A 149 -7.34 16.89 -0.01
C ARG A 149 -8.67 16.61 -0.71
N LEU A 150 -9.19 17.60 -1.43
CA LEU A 150 -10.46 17.47 -2.15
C LEU A 150 -10.33 16.53 -3.35
N ARG A 151 -9.13 16.47 -3.95
CA ARG A 151 -8.82 15.58 -5.08
C ARG A 151 -7.96 14.40 -4.63
N ASP A 152 -8.49 13.55 -3.75
CA ASP A 152 -7.83 12.31 -3.37
C ASP A 152 -7.79 11.32 -4.54
N ARG A 153 -6.66 11.25 -5.25
CA ARG A 153 -6.40 10.27 -6.32
C ARG A 153 -5.94 8.92 -5.73
N GLY A 154 -6.70 8.41 -4.75
CA GLY A 154 -6.42 7.16 -4.05
C GLY A 154 -5.19 7.20 -3.13
N MET A 155 -4.75 8.39 -2.69
CA MET A 155 -3.68 8.52 -1.71
C MET A 155 -4.08 7.89 -0.38
N ALA A 156 -5.29 8.17 0.10
CA ALA A 156 -5.73 7.61 1.38
C ALA A 156 -5.82 6.07 1.35
N GLU A 157 -6.24 5.46 0.24
CA GLU A 157 -6.23 3.99 0.12
C GLU A 157 -4.81 3.42 0.05
N ARG A 158 -3.89 4.09 -0.66
CA ARG A 158 -2.48 3.67 -0.69
C ARG A 158 -1.84 3.76 0.70
N THR A 159 -2.07 4.86 1.42
CA THR A 159 -1.54 5.03 2.77
C THR A 159 -2.17 4.04 3.74
N ARG A 160 -3.49 3.78 3.65
CA ARG A 160 -4.13 2.70 4.40
C ARG A 160 -3.43 1.35 4.15
N ALA A 161 -3.19 0.99 2.89
CA ALA A 161 -2.52 -0.25 2.54
C ALA A 161 -1.05 -0.31 3.00
N GLU A 162 -0.36 0.82 3.04
CA GLU A 162 1.02 0.93 3.55
C GLU A 162 1.05 0.76 5.08
N LEU A 163 0.15 1.43 5.80
CA LEU A 163 0.09 1.39 7.26
C LEU A 163 -0.18 -0.01 7.80
N THR A 164 -1.04 -0.79 7.14
CA THR A 164 -1.41 -2.15 7.59
C THR A 164 -0.64 -3.26 6.86
N GLY A 165 0.17 -2.92 5.86
CA GLY A 165 0.80 -3.86 4.94
C GLY A 165 2.03 -4.59 5.48
N ALA A 166 2.47 -4.32 6.71
CA ALA A 166 3.76 -4.73 7.24
C ALA A 166 4.03 -6.25 7.14
N ILE A 167 3.03 -7.08 7.44
CA ILE A 167 3.16 -8.55 7.36
C ILE A 167 3.34 -9.01 5.92
N ARG A 168 2.55 -8.44 4.99
CA ARG A 168 2.65 -8.74 3.55
C ARG A 168 3.98 -8.28 2.98
N ASP A 169 4.48 -7.12 3.41
CA ASP A 169 5.79 -6.62 3.00
C ASP A 169 6.90 -7.56 3.50
N PHE A 170 6.78 -8.08 4.73
CA PHE A 170 7.65 -9.11 5.28
C PHE A 170 7.61 -10.39 4.43
N ASP A 171 6.43 -10.92 4.12
CA ASP A 171 6.28 -12.12 3.28
C ASP A 171 6.90 -11.92 1.89
N SER A 172 6.68 -10.76 1.28
CA SER A 172 7.28 -10.40 0.00
C SER A 172 8.81 -10.38 0.07
N LEU A 173 9.39 -9.73 1.09
CA LEU A 173 10.83 -9.69 1.30
C LEU A 173 11.42 -11.09 1.51
N PHE A 174 10.71 -11.96 2.22
CA PHE A 174 11.08 -13.36 2.44
C PHE A 174 10.65 -14.30 1.30
N GLN A 175 10.26 -13.75 0.14
CA GLN A 175 9.94 -14.49 -1.09
C GLN A 175 8.78 -15.49 -0.92
N GLY A 176 7.81 -15.20 -0.05
CA GLY A 176 6.69 -16.10 0.23
C GLY A 176 7.09 -17.34 1.04
N ARG A 177 8.24 -17.30 1.71
CA ARG A 177 8.81 -18.44 2.47
C ARG A 177 8.46 -18.40 3.95
N ILE A 178 7.44 -17.64 4.35
CA ILE A 178 6.90 -17.72 5.71
C ILE A 178 6.18 -19.06 5.87
N LYS A 179 6.72 -19.95 6.72
CA LYS A 179 6.06 -21.19 7.11
C LYS A 179 5.42 -21.00 8.48
N LEU A 180 4.15 -21.37 8.59
CA LEU A 180 3.39 -21.36 9.82
C LEU A 180 3.22 -22.80 10.32
N THR A 181 3.52 -23.05 11.59
CA THR A 181 3.33 -24.36 12.22
C THR A 181 2.46 -24.17 13.47
N PRO A 182 1.30 -24.85 13.56
CA PRO A 182 0.35 -24.62 14.64
C PRO A 182 0.90 -25.10 15.98
N GLU A 183 0.65 -24.32 17.03
CA GLU A 183 1.04 -24.58 18.42
C GLU A 183 -0.19 -24.65 19.35
N GLY A 184 -1.39 -24.76 18.77
CA GLY A 184 -2.66 -24.77 19.48
C GLY A 184 -3.35 -23.41 19.52
N THR A 185 -4.35 -23.27 20.39
CA THR A 185 -5.18 -22.06 20.50
C THR A 185 -4.91 -21.28 21.79
N VAL A 186 -5.19 -19.99 21.75
CA VAL A 186 -5.04 -19.02 22.84
C VAL A 186 -6.20 -18.03 22.86
N THR A 187 -6.35 -17.31 23.97
CA THR A 187 -7.24 -16.16 24.04
C THR A 187 -6.45 -14.86 23.85
N HIS A 188 -6.91 -13.98 22.95
CA HIS A 188 -6.32 -12.66 22.70
C HIS A 188 -7.44 -11.65 22.45
N GLU A 189 -7.44 -10.51 23.15
CA GLU A 189 -8.51 -9.50 23.08
C GLU A 189 -9.93 -10.10 23.27
N GLY A 190 -10.06 -11.12 24.14
CA GLY A 190 -11.33 -11.82 24.38
C GLY A 190 -11.76 -12.79 23.27
N ARG A 191 -10.90 -13.03 22.25
CA ARG A 191 -11.18 -13.90 21.10
C ARG A 191 -10.32 -15.14 21.14
N THR A 192 -10.83 -16.25 20.60
CA THR A 192 -10.03 -17.46 20.39
C THR A 192 -9.17 -17.28 19.14
N ALA A 193 -7.86 -17.47 19.28
CA ALA A 193 -6.89 -17.36 18.19
C ALA A 193 -6.02 -18.63 18.12
N TRP A 194 -5.70 -19.05 16.90
CA TRP A 194 -4.68 -20.04 16.64
C TRP A 194 -3.30 -19.40 16.76
N ARG A 195 -2.41 -20.04 17.51
CA ARG A 195 -1.00 -19.66 17.62
C ARG A 195 -0.21 -20.47 16.61
N TYR A 196 0.62 -19.78 15.83
CA TYR A 196 1.58 -20.41 14.93
C TYR A 196 2.98 -19.95 15.25
N VAL A 197 3.90 -20.92 15.30
CA VAL A 197 5.32 -20.65 15.20
C VAL A 197 5.66 -20.38 13.74
N VAL A 198 6.42 -19.30 13.52
CA VAL A 198 6.91 -18.88 12.21
C VAL A 198 8.32 -19.40 12.02
N THR A 199 8.57 -20.05 10.88
CA THR A 199 9.91 -20.48 10.47
C THR A 199 10.15 -20.16 9.00
N LEU A 200 11.42 -20.18 8.58
CA LEU A 200 11.78 -20.05 7.16
C LEU A 200 11.54 -21.36 6.41
N ALA A 201 10.62 -21.36 5.45
CA ALA A 201 10.41 -22.48 4.53
C ALA A 201 11.64 -22.68 3.62
N PRO A 202 11.90 -23.89 3.08
CA PRO A 202 12.85 -24.08 2.00
C PRO A 202 12.56 -23.18 0.80
N ALA A 203 13.57 -22.90 -0.03
CA ALA A 203 13.35 -22.18 -1.27
C ALA A 203 12.45 -23.02 -2.19
N GLY A 204 11.26 -22.51 -2.50
CA GLY A 204 10.39 -23.10 -3.52
C GLY A 204 10.87 -22.71 -4.92
N GLN A 205 10.44 -23.47 -5.94
CA GLN A 205 10.49 -22.95 -7.32
C GLN A 205 9.59 -21.72 -7.38
N ALA A 206 10.15 -20.58 -7.77
CA ALA A 206 9.39 -19.36 -7.97
C ALA A 206 8.26 -19.63 -8.97
N ASP A 207 7.02 -19.33 -8.60
CA ASP A 207 5.89 -19.41 -9.52
C ASP A 207 5.98 -18.23 -10.49
N THR A 208 6.72 -18.42 -11.59
CA THR A 208 6.92 -17.43 -12.66
C THR A 208 5.72 -17.36 -13.62
N SER A 209 4.59 -17.99 -13.28
CA SER A 209 3.48 -18.22 -14.22
C SER A 209 2.67 -16.97 -14.57
N ARG A 210 2.88 -15.83 -13.87
CA ARG A 210 2.18 -14.59 -14.20
C ARG A 210 3.08 -13.65 -14.98
N PRO A 211 2.91 -13.50 -16.32
CA PRO A 211 3.63 -12.49 -17.08
C PRO A 211 3.24 -11.13 -16.52
N LEU A 212 4.20 -10.48 -15.87
CA LEU A 212 4.06 -9.08 -15.47
C LEU A 212 4.10 -8.21 -16.73
N PRO A 213 3.35 -7.10 -16.77
CA PRO A 213 3.52 -6.10 -17.81
C PRO A 213 5.00 -5.73 -17.91
N PRO A 214 5.56 -5.58 -19.13
CA PRO A 214 6.96 -5.20 -19.28
C PRO A 214 7.20 -3.89 -18.54
N MET A 215 8.20 -3.88 -17.64
CA MET A 215 8.54 -2.65 -16.94
C MET A 215 8.91 -1.58 -17.98
N PRO A 216 8.32 -0.38 -17.92
CA PRO A 216 8.66 0.68 -18.84
C PRO A 216 10.14 1.02 -18.66
N GLN A 217 10.95 0.67 -19.66
CA GLN A 217 12.36 1.03 -19.67
C GLN A 217 12.49 2.53 -20.00
N PRO A 218 13.34 3.28 -19.27
CA PRO A 218 13.60 4.67 -19.61
C PRO A 218 14.17 4.75 -21.03
N LYS A 219 13.54 5.58 -21.87
CA LYS A 219 13.86 5.67 -23.31
C LYS A 219 15.27 6.21 -23.62
N LYS A 220 15.96 6.82 -22.65
CA LYS A 220 17.35 7.32 -22.73
C LYS A 220 18.03 7.24 -21.35
N GLY A 221 19.31 6.88 -21.30
CA GLY A 221 20.16 7.01 -20.12
C GLY A 221 20.16 5.84 -19.12
N GLY A 222 19.37 4.79 -19.36
CA GLY A 222 19.25 3.67 -18.42
C GLY A 222 18.53 4.05 -17.12
N ALA A 223 18.38 3.10 -16.21
CA ALA A 223 17.92 3.40 -14.85
C ALA A 223 19.04 4.09 -14.07
N ASP A 224 18.69 5.05 -13.22
CA ASP A 224 19.66 5.67 -12.32
C ASP A 224 20.23 4.64 -11.34
N GLU A 225 21.41 4.93 -10.78
CA GLU A 225 22.14 4.01 -9.92
C GLU A 225 21.32 3.53 -8.71
N THR A 226 20.49 4.40 -8.12
CA THR A 226 19.65 4.03 -6.96
C THR A 226 18.58 3.03 -7.38
N THR A 227 17.95 3.23 -8.53
CA THR A 227 16.98 2.29 -9.10
C THR A 227 17.63 0.95 -9.41
N VAL A 228 18.84 0.93 -9.98
CA VAL A 228 19.60 -0.31 -10.22
C VAL A 228 19.90 -1.05 -8.92
N ARG A 229 20.39 -0.35 -7.88
CA ARG A 229 20.67 -0.95 -6.57
C ARG A 229 19.42 -1.58 -5.93
N ARG A 230 18.26 -0.90 -6.01
CA ARG A 230 16.98 -1.46 -5.52
C ARG A 230 16.57 -2.71 -6.31
N ALA A 231 16.66 -2.67 -7.64
CA ALA A 231 16.35 -3.81 -8.48
C ALA A 231 17.25 -5.02 -8.15
N ASN A 232 18.56 -4.78 -7.99
CA ASN A 232 19.53 -5.80 -7.61
C ASN A 232 19.25 -6.38 -6.21
N PHE A 233 18.90 -5.54 -5.24
CA PHE A 233 18.48 -6.00 -3.92
C PHE A 233 17.30 -6.98 -4.02
N PHE A 234 16.24 -6.62 -4.74
CA PHE A 234 15.10 -7.53 -4.89
C PHE A 234 15.47 -8.77 -5.73
N ALA A 235 16.29 -8.65 -6.78
CA ALA A 235 16.67 -9.81 -7.58
C ALA A 235 17.52 -10.83 -6.81
N HIS A 236 18.40 -10.36 -5.93
CA HIS A 236 19.48 -11.18 -5.37
C HIS A 236 19.42 -11.39 -3.85
N ARG A 237 18.48 -10.78 -3.12
CA ARG A 237 18.30 -11.03 -1.68
C ARG A 237 18.14 -12.52 -1.39
N LEU A 238 18.78 -12.99 -0.32
CA LEU A 238 18.78 -14.38 0.13
C LEU A 238 18.29 -14.45 1.59
N PRO A 239 17.02 -14.83 1.83
CA PRO A 239 16.53 -15.15 3.16
C PRO A 239 17.38 -16.24 3.83
N ARG A 240 17.90 -15.95 5.03
CA ARG A 240 18.79 -16.83 5.80
C ARG A 240 18.09 -17.44 7.01
N SER A 241 17.40 -16.62 7.78
CA SER A 241 16.61 -17.05 8.93
C SER A 241 15.33 -16.24 9.03
N LEU A 242 14.30 -16.88 9.59
CA LEU A 242 13.04 -16.25 9.93
C LEU A 242 12.46 -17.04 11.10
N ASP A 243 12.20 -16.34 12.19
CA ASP A 243 11.65 -16.91 13.42
C ASP A 243 10.60 -15.97 13.99
N GLY A 244 9.59 -16.51 14.67
CA GLY A 244 8.54 -15.67 15.24
C GLY A 244 7.26 -16.39 15.63
N GLU A 245 6.23 -15.59 15.86
CA GLU A 245 4.89 -16.02 16.20
C GLU A 245 3.85 -15.20 15.42
N VAL A 246 2.77 -15.87 14.99
CA VAL A 246 1.57 -15.23 14.46
C VAL A 246 0.35 -15.78 15.19
N LEU A 247 -0.54 -14.89 15.61
CA LEU A 247 -1.86 -15.22 16.14
C LEU A 247 -2.92 -14.92 15.09
N VAL A 248 -3.72 -15.92 14.73
CA VAL A 248 -4.80 -15.82 13.74
C VAL A 248 -6.14 -16.06 14.42
N ASP A 249 -7.08 -15.15 14.26
CA ASP A 249 -8.42 -15.28 14.82
C ASP A 249 -9.13 -16.54 14.30
N ALA A 250 -9.66 -17.36 15.20
CA ALA A 250 -10.29 -18.63 14.82
C ALA A 250 -11.60 -18.45 14.04
N ALA A 251 -12.30 -17.33 14.23
CA ALA A 251 -13.60 -17.09 13.60
C ALA A 251 -13.48 -16.38 12.25
N THR A 252 -12.52 -15.45 12.12
CA THR A 252 -12.40 -14.55 10.97
C THR A 252 -11.13 -14.76 10.15
N SER A 253 -10.18 -15.53 10.67
CA SER A 253 -8.89 -15.82 10.04
C SER A 253 -8.01 -14.60 9.84
N VAL A 254 -8.32 -13.50 10.53
CA VAL A 254 -7.50 -12.28 10.53
C VAL A 254 -6.29 -12.47 11.45
N VAL A 255 -5.13 -11.99 11.01
CA VAL A 255 -3.94 -11.93 11.88
C VAL A 255 -4.15 -10.88 12.98
N LEU A 256 -4.29 -11.32 14.22
CA LEU A 256 -4.47 -10.45 15.38
C LEU A 256 -3.14 -9.92 15.92
N LYS A 257 -2.08 -10.71 15.82
CA LYS A 257 -0.75 -10.36 16.31
C LYS A 257 0.33 -11.04 15.46
N ALA A 258 1.43 -10.35 15.22
CA ALA A 258 2.61 -10.92 14.59
C ALA A 258 3.87 -10.40 15.28
N ARG A 259 4.82 -11.30 15.56
CA ARG A 259 6.17 -10.96 16.02
C ARG A 259 7.16 -11.74 15.17
N LEU A 260 7.94 -11.06 14.35
CA LEU A 260 8.88 -11.67 13.40
C LEU A 260 10.28 -11.09 13.59
N ASP A 261 11.30 -11.95 13.50
CA ASP A 261 12.71 -11.57 13.38
C ASP A 261 13.30 -12.36 12.21
N GLY A 262 13.84 -11.65 11.22
CA GLY A 262 14.34 -12.26 10.01
C GLY A 262 15.64 -11.63 9.54
N ARG A 263 16.47 -12.44 8.89
CA ARG A 263 17.75 -12.01 8.32
C ARG A 263 17.84 -12.37 6.85
N MET A 264 18.37 -11.46 6.05
CA MET A 264 18.62 -11.63 4.64
C MET A 264 20.06 -11.24 4.30
N GLY A 265 20.75 -12.10 3.57
CA GLY A 265 22.00 -11.75 2.91
C GLY A 265 21.72 -11.04 1.60
N VAL A 266 22.53 -10.03 1.26
CA VAL A 266 22.49 -9.34 -0.02
C VAL A 266 23.86 -9.48 -0.67
N PRO A 267 23.95 -10.24 -1.78
CA PRO A 267 25.18 -10.36 -2.56
C PRO A 267 25.65 -9.01 -3.07
N GLY A 268 26.96 -8.79 -3.07
CA GLY A 268 27.62 -7.69 -3.78
C GLY A 268 28.24 -8.18 -5.09
N ASP A 269 28.81 -7.25 -5.86
CA ASP A 269 29.35 -7.53 -7.20
C ASP A 269 30.44 -8.63 -7.24
N LYS A 270 31.12 -8.87 -6.10
CA LYS A 270 32.25 -9.80 -6.01
C LYS A 270 32.10 -10.87 -4.92
N THR A 271 31.14 -10.73 -4.01
CA THR A 271 30.97 -11.65 -2.87
C THR A 271 29.49 -11.95 -2.63
N PRO A 272 29.11 -13.23 -2.44
CA PRO A 272 27.73 -13.62 -2.15
C PRO A 272 27.14 -13.04 -0.84
N GLU A 273 27.96 -12.45 0.02
CA GLU A 273 27.60 -12.02 1.38
C GLU A 273 28.13 -10.61 1.69
N ALA A 274 27.99 -9.67 0.76
CA ALA A 274 28.53 -8.32 0.93
C ALA A 274 27.81 -7.50 2.02
N ALA A 275 26.54 -7.80 2.29
CA ALA A 275 25.75 -7.12 3.33
C ALA A 275 24.66 -8.03 3.92
N GLU A 276 24.23 -7.71 5.13
CA GLU A 276 23.09 -8.33 5.80
C GLU A 276 22.05 -7.26 6.18
N LEU A 277 20.79 -7.58 5.89
CA LEU A 277 19.62 -6.85 6.38
C LEU A 277 18.90 -7.71 7.43
N ARG A 278 18.83 -7.21 8.66
CA ARG A 278 17.94 -7.73 9.70
C ARG A 278 16.65 -6.91 9.72
N LEU A 279 15.52 -7.60 9.73
CA LEU A 279 14.20 -7.00 9.91
C LEU A 279 13.54 -7.57 11.16
N THR A 280 12.91 -6.70 11.93
CA THR A 280 12.03 -7.08 13.03
C THR A 280 10.65 -6.48 12.83
N LEU A 281 9.61 -7.22 13.15
CA LEU A 281 8.23 -6.75 13.14
C LEU A 281 7.58 -7.10 14.47
N GLU A 282 6.95 -6.13 15.11
CA GLU A 282 5.96 -6.36 16.15
C GLU A 282 4.67 -5.65 15.76
N ALA A 283 3.61 -6.41 15.50
CA ALA A 283 2.30 -5.89 15.11
C ALA A 283 1.18 -6.51 15.93
N ALA A 284 0.18 -5.72 16.27
CA ALA A 284 -1.00 -6.17 17.01
C ALA A 284 -2.26 -5.37 16.63
N LEU A 285 -3.39 -6.07 16.70
CA LEU A 285 -4.73 -5.50 16.69
C LEU A 285 -5.24 -5.37 18.12
N SER A 286 -6.03 -4.33 18.36
CA SER A 286 -6.64 -3.98 19.64
C SER A 286 -7.94 -3.23 19.39
N GLU A 287 -8.73 -2.97 20.43
CA GLU A 287 -9.98 -2.18 20.33
C GLU A 287 -10.98 -2.80 19.32
N VAL A 288 -10.94 -4.12 19.11
CA VAL A 288 -11.74 -4.82 18.08
C VAL A 288 -13.23 -4.67 18.37
N GLY A 289 -13.99 -4.25 17.36
CA GLY A 289 -15.42 -3.98 17.43
C GLY A 289 -15.78 -2.64 18.10
N THR A 290 -14.80 -1.85 18.54
CA THR A 290 -15.05 -0.56 19.22
C THR A 290 -14.94 0.59 18.21
N ASP A 291 -16.06 1.29 17.98
CA ASP A 291 -16.07 2.45 17.07
C ASP A 291 -15.28 3.63 17.69
N PRO A 292 -14.18 4.07 17.05
CA PRO A 292 -13.39 5.20 17.52
C PRO A 292 -14.10 6.56 17.41
N ARG A 293 -15.24 6.65 16.70
CA ARG A 293 -15.99 7.90 16.45
C ARG A 293 -15.10 9.04 15.94
N LEU A 294 -14.28 8.72 14.94
CA LEU A 294 -13.29 9.65 14.37
C LEU A 294 -13.94 10.98 13.97
N GLN A 295 -13.24 12.06 14.27
CA GLN A 295 -13.63 13.42 13.88
C GLN A 295 -12.58 14.00 12.94
N PRO A 296 -12.96 14.93 12.04
CA PRO A 296 -12.00 15.71 11.28
C PRO A 296 -11.01 16.43 12.22
N PRO A 297 -9.80 16.77 11.75
CA PRO A 297 -8.89 17.60 12.54
C PRO A 297 -9.52 18.96 12.85
N GLU A 298 -9.31 19.47 14.06
CA GLU A 298 -9.85 20.76 14.50
C GLU A 298 -9.34 21.91 13.61
N ASP A 299 -8.05 21.91 13.32
CA ASP A 299 -7.39 22.87 12.45
C ASP A 299 -6.89 22.21 11.16
N PHE A 300 -7.32 22.71 10.01
CA PHE A 300 -6.76 22.32 8.71
C PHE A 300 -6.78 23.47 7.72
N LEU A 301 -5.83 23.44 6.79
CA LEU A 301 -5.83 24.33 5.62
C LEU A 301 -6.66 23.71 4.49
N PRO A 302 -7.43 24.50 3.73
CA PRO A 302 -8.13 24.01 2.56
C PRO A 302 -7.15 23.48 1.49
N ASP A 303 -7.64 22.64 0.60
CA ASP A 303 -6.83 22.14 -0.53
C ASP A 303 -6.40 23.34 -1.37
N ALA A 304 -5.10 23.52 -1.56
CA ALA A 304 -4.57 24.55 -2.43
C ALA A 304 -4.53 24.00 -3.84
N ASP A 305 -5.16 24.69 -4.80
CA ASP A 305 -4.95 24.36 -6.20
C ASP A 305 -3.44 24.45 -6.49
N LYS A 306 -2.88 23.38 -7.08
CA LYS A 306 -1.51 23.46 -7.60
C LYS A 306 -1.50 24.57 -8.66
N PRO A 307 -0.50 25.47 -8.67
CA PRO A 307 -0.32 26.41 -9.77
C PRO A 307 -0.40 25.64 -11.10
N GLN A 308 -1.18 26.14 -12.05
CA GLN A 308 -1.56 25.38 -13.26
C GLN A 308 -0.38 25.16 -14.23
N GLY A 309 0.78 25.75 -13.95
CA GLY A 309 2.01 25.52 -14.68
C GLY A 309 3.24 26.00 -13.92
N ILE A 310 4.41 25.76 -14.54
CA ILE A 310 5.71 26.22 -14.00
C ILE A 310 5.72 27.74 -13.82
N ALA A 311 5.05 28.50 -14.69
CA ALA A 311 4.95 29.96 -14.57
C ALA A 311 4.25 30.41 -13.28
N ASP A 312 3.06 29.86 -13.00
CA ASP A 312 2.32 30.17 -11.78
C ASP A 312 3.07 29.69 -10.52
N ALA A 313 3.84 28.60 -10.62
CA ALA A 313 4.68 28.12 -9.52
C ALA A 313 5.84 29.08 -9.25
N LEU A 314 6.56 29.51 -10.29
CA LEU A 314 7.66 30.47 -10.17
C LEU A 314 7.16 31.80 -9.62
N ASP A 315 6.01 32.30 -10.09
CA ASP A 315 5.40 33.54 -9.60
C ASP A 315 4.94 33.41 -8.14
N THR A 316 4.35 32.27 -7.74
CA THR A 316 3.93 32.01 -6.34
C THR A 316 5.12 31.91 -5.38
N PHE A 317 6.25 31.38 -5.84
CA PHE A 317 7.49 31.27 -5.05
C PHE A 317 8.44 32.48 -5.22
N GLY A 318 7.99 33.55 -5.90
CA GLY A 318 8.77 34.79 -6.06
C GLY A 318 10.02 34.65 -6.94
N ILE A 319 10.11 33.60 -7.76
CA ILE A 319 11.25 33.37 -8.65
C ILE A 319 11.02 34.17 -9.93
N GLN A 320 11.80 35.24 -10.11
CA GLN A 320 11.71 36.09 -11.30
C GLN A 320 12.04 35.29 -12.57
N ARG A 321 11.16 35.39 -13.56
CA ARG A 321 11.37 34.78 -14.89
C ARG A 321 12.41 35.59 -15.66
N LYS A 322 13.56 34.99 -16.01
CA LYS A 322 14.37 35.51 -17.13
C LYS A 322 13.58 35.33 -18.42
N LYS A 323 13.30 36.43 -19.12
CA LYS A 323 12.58 36.40 -20.40
C LYS A 323 13.48 35.75 -21.46
N ALA A 324 12.96 34.77 -22.19
CA ALA A 324 13.70 34.17 -23.30
C ALA A 324 13.95 35.24 -24.37
N GLY A 325 15.21 35.67 -24.49
CA GLY A 325 15.66 36.73 -25.40
C GLY A 325 16.59 37.77 -24.76
N GLU A 326 16.76 37.77 -23.44
CA GLU A 326 17.75 38.63 -22.78
C GLU A 326 19.09 37.88 -22.66
N SER A 327 19.92 38.06 -23.69
CA SER A 327 21.35 37.73 -23.64
C SER A 327 22.04 38.60 -22.60
N ASP A 328 22.89 37.99 -21.78
CA ASP A 328 23.75 38.69 -20.83
C ASP A 328 24.56 39.80 -21.53
N SER A 329 24.35 41.05 -21.09
CA SER A 329 25.34 42.11 -21.21
C SER A 329 25.45 42.80 -19.86
N GLU A 330 26.67 42.78 -19.35
CA GLU A 330 27.15 43.16 -18.02
C GLU A 330 26.55 44.45 -17.44
N SER A 331 26.23 44.42 -16.14
CA SER A 331 26.72 45.46 -15.24
C SER A 331 27.29 44.81 -13.99
N SER A 332 28.61 44.82 -13.92
CA SER A 332 29.41 44.63 -12.72
C SER A 332 28.91 45.54 -11.59
N GLY A 333 28.35 44.95 -10.55
CA GLY A 333 28.16 45.58 -9.24
C GLY A 333 28.94 44.76 -8.23
N ALA A 334 30.10 45.25 -7.83
CA ALA A 334 31.04 44.62 -6.92
C ALA A 334 30.35 44.09 -5.64
N ALA A 335 30.63 42.83 -5.29
CA ALA A 335 30.48 42.37 -3.93
C ALA A 335 31.61 43.00 -3.08
N PRO A 336 31.33 43.66 -1.95
CA PRO A 336 32.39 44.04 -1.02
C PRO A 336 33.02 42.78 -0.43
N GLU A 337 34.35 42.71 -0.48
CA GLU A 337 35.15 41.69 0.20
C GLU A 337 34.91 41.76 1.72
N PRO A 338 34.90 40.61 2.42
CA PRO A 338 34.91 40.59 3.88
C PRO A 338 36.31 40.99 4.37
N GLU A 339 36.39 42.08 5.14
CA GLU A 339 37.60 42.42 5.88
C GLU A 339 37.81 41.40 7.02
N ASP A 340 38.97 40.74 6.97
CA ASP A 340 39.53 39.95 8.06
C ASP A 340 39.91 40.88 9.22
N GLU A 341 39.19 40.83 10.34
CA GLU A 341 39.68 41.38 11.61
C GLU A 341 40.38 40.28 12.42
N GLU A 342 41.71 40.20 12.27
CA GLU A 342 42.60 39.69 13.32
C GLU A 342 43.06 40.85 14.22
N GLY A 343 42.67 40.80 15.49
CA GLY A 343 43.59 41.03 16.61
C GLY A 343 43.63 42.40 17.29
N THR A 344 42.93 42.51 18.43
CA THR A 344 43.55 42.86 19.73
C THR A 344 42.67 42.42 20.90
#